data_AF-A0A4Q4BDZ6-F1
#
_entry.id   AF-A0A4Q4BDZ6-F1
#
_cell.length_a   1.000
_cell.length_b   1.000
_cell.length_c   1.000
_cell.angle_alpha   90.00
_cell.angle_beta   90.00
_cell.angle_gamma   90.00
#
_symmetry.space_group_name_H-M   'P 1'
#
loop_
_entity.id
_entity.type
_entity.pdbx_description
1 polymer ?
#
loop_
_entity_poly.entity_id
_entity_poly.type
_entity_poly.pdbx_seq_one_letter_code
_entity_poly.pdbx_strand_id
1 'polypeptide(L)'
;MSDNSSLLPVSAPIAHFLEFFCLHGTPANAQTNPPVQIIVNHGYALGFCPDRGQPLWAAYQVAAAVRDVDFERPEFFYDDPRLPEAWRIGTQGYARVAGQTYDRGHMVPNFAINTQFGRVAQFETFLMSNIVPQRSPMNRGIWKNLEHGIVKSYAPMRKHVWVMCGPVFGA
;
A
#
# COMPACT_ATOMS: atom_id res chain seq x y z
N MET A 1 21.21 11.53 4.98
CA MET A 1 20.59 11.31 3.66
C MET A 1 19.62 12.45 3.41
N SER A 2 19.67 13.12 2.26
CA SER A 2 18.64 14.11 1.89
C SER A 2 17.38 13.36 1.49
N ASP A 3 16.26 13.60 2.18
CA ASP A 3 14.97 13.04 1.82
C ASP A 3 14.43 13.76 0.57
N ASN A 4 14.20 13.04 -0.52
CA ASN A 4 13.56 13.57 -1.73
C ASN A 4 12.12 13.09 -1.86
N SER A 5 11.30 13.52 -0.91
CA SER A 5 9.88 13.21 -0.85
C SER A 5 9.04 14.49 -0.79
N SER A 6 7.86 14.46 -1.37
CA SER A 6 6.86 15.53 -1.26
C SER A 6 5.49 14.95 -0.93
N LEU A 7 4.77 15.59 -0.01
CA LEU A 7 3.36 15.26 0.22
C LEU A 7 2.55 15.59 -1.04
N LEU A 8 1.79 14.63 -1.54
CA LEU A 8 0.87 14.87 -2.64
C LEU A 8 -0.18 15.91 -2.18
N PRO A 9 -0.41 17.02 -2.88
CA PRO A 9 -1.21 18.14 -2.35
C PRO A 9 -2.62 17.75 -1.87
N VAL A 10 -3.27 16.82 -2.57
CA VAL A 10 -4.60 16.29 -2.22
C VAL A 10 -4.61 15.51 -0.89
N SER A 11 -3.46 15.03 -0.42
CA SER A 11 -3.33 14.41 0.90
C SER A 11 -3.18 15.41 2.05
N ALA A 12 -2.96 16.70 1.78
CA ALA A 12 -2.77 17.72 2.83
C ALA A 12 -3.87 17.76 3.90
N PRO A 13 -5.18 17.68 3.56
CA PRO A 13 -6.25 17.72 4.56
C PRO A 13 -6.22 16.55 5.57
N ILE A 14 -5.64 15.41 5.18
CA ILE A 14 -5.56 14.20 6.01
C ILE A 14 -4.12 13.84 6.39
N ALA A 15 -3.17 14.77 6.22
CA ALA A 15 -1.74 14.52 6.45
C ALA A 15 -1.42 14.11 7.89
N HIS A 16 -2.26 14.52 8.86
CA HIS A 16 -2.13 14.14 10.27
C HIS A 16 -2.23 12.62 10.50
N PHE A 17 -2.82 11.85 9.57
CA PHE A 17 -2.78 10.38 9.66
C PHE A 17 -1.39 9.78 9.42
N LEU A 18 -0.44 10.53 8.88
CA LEU A 18 0.94 10.04 8.74
C LEU A 18 1.55 9.68 10.09
N GLU A 19 1.32 10.48 11.13
CA GLU A 19 1.83 10.21 12.48
C GLU A 19 1.23 8.94 13.08
N PHE A 20 0.00 8.60 12.66
CA PHE A 20 -0.68 7.38 13.09
C PHE A 20 -0.12 6.13 12.38
N PHE A 21 0.13 6.20 11.07
CA PHE A 21 0.63 5.05 10.29
C PHE A 21 2.15 4.87 10.36
N CYS A 22 2.89 5.97 10.47
CA CYS A 22 4.35 6.02 10.50
C CYS A 22 4.83 6.42 11.90
N LEU A 23 4.77 5.48 12.85
CA LEU A 23 5.05 5.71 14.29
C LEU A 23 6.39 6.42 14.58
N HIS A 24 7.39 6.23 13.71
CA HIS A 24 8.73 6.81 13.85
C HIS A 24 9.05 7.84 12.76
N GLY A 25 8.02 8.42 12.14
CA GLY A 25 8.15 9.33 11.02
C GLY A 25 8.16 8.63 9.66
N THR A 26 7.97 9.42 8.61
CA THR A 26 7.94 8.93 7.23
C THR A 26 9.33 8.47 6.78
N PRO A 27 9.44 7.36 6.03
CA PRO A 27 10.73 6.93 5.48
C PRO A 27 11.35 8.01 4.60
N ALA A 28 12.63 8.33 4.87
CA ALA A 28 13.41 9.18 3.99
C ALA A 28 13.75 8.44 2.70
N ASN A 29 13.50 9.08 1.55
CA ASN A 29 13.72 8.46 0.25
C ASN A 29 14.95 9.06 -0.44
N ALA A 30 15.76 8.19 -1.06
CA ALA A 30 16.92 8.61 -1.85
C ALA A 30 16.51 9.52 -3.02
N GLN A 31 17.49 10.19 -3.65
CA GLN A 31 17.26 11.12 -4.76
C GLN A 31 16.64 10.40 -5.99
N THR A 32 15.31 10.30 -6.00
CA THR A 32 14.46 9.94 -7.15
C THR A 32 14.20 11.18 -8.00
N ASN A 33 13.84 11.06 -9.27
CA ASN A 33 13.47 12.24 -10.06
C ASN A 33 12.39 11.90 -11.09
N PRO A 34 11.10 12.17 -10.79
CA PRO A 34 10.58 13.11 -9.77
C PRO A 34 10.70 12.62 -8.30
N PRO A 35 10.50 13.52 -7.30
CA PRO A 35 10.45 13.14 -5.88
C PRO A 35 9.39 12.07 -5.60
N VAL A 36 9.61 11.28 -4.54
CA VAL A 36 8.61 10.33 -4.04
C VAL A 36 7.38 11.10 -3.56
N GLN A 37 6.20 10.71 -4.03
CA GLN A 37 4.94 11.31 -3.65
C GLN A 37 4.35 10.57 -2.45
N ILE A 38 4.30 11.24 -1.30
CA ILE A 38 3.64 10.69 -0.11
C ILE A 38 2.13 10.84 -0.31
N ILE A 39 1.43 9.71 -0.36
CA ILE A 39 -0.02 9.64 -0.51
C ILE A 39 -0.62 9.11 0.78
N VAL A 40 -1.52 9.89 1.36
CA VAL A 40 -2.26 9.51 2.56
C VAL A 40 -3.66 9.06 2.15
N ASN A 41 -4.08 7.93 2.69
CA ASN A 41 -5.40 7.31 2.55
C ASN A 41 -6.03 7.18 3.94
N HIS A 42 -7.30 6.83 4.02
CA HIS A 42 -8.03 6.77 5.29
C HIS A 42 -7.56 5.62 6.19
N GLY A 43 -7.00 4.55 5.62
CA GLY A 43 -6.51 3.39 6.36
C GLY A 43 -5.01 3.14 6.28
N TYR A 44 -4.27 3.92 5.50
CA TYR A 44 -2.83 3.74 5.30
C TYR A 44 -2.17 4.96 4.64
N ALA A 45 -0.85 4.97 4.62
CA ALA A 45 -0.06 5.88 3.79
C ALA A 45 0.96 5.12 2.94
N LEU A 46 1.41 5.71 1.84
CA LEU A 46 2.48 5.14 1.03
C LEU A 46 3.34 6.22 0.37
N GLY A 47 4.56 5.85 0.00
CA GLY A 47 5.46 6.68 -0.81
C GLY A 47 5.52 6.17 -2.23
N PHE A 48 4.77 6.78 -3.14
CA PHE A 48 4.73 6.43 -4.56
C PHE A 48 5.94 6.99 -5.30
N CYS A 49 6.67 6.14 -6.03
CA CYS A 49 7.81 6.55 -6.86
C CYS A 49 7.36 6.64 -8.32
N PRO A 50 7.26 7.85 -8.91
CA PRO A 50 6.83 8.00 -10.30
C PRO A 50 7.70 7.24 -11.29
N ASP A 51 9.02 7.26 -11.10
CA ASP A 51 9.99 6.56 -11.97
C ASP A 51 9.79 5.04 -12.00
N ARG A 52 9.25 4.47 -10.93
CA ARG A 52 9.01 3.03 -10.82
C ARG A 52 7.54 2.66 -11.03
N GLY A 53 6.65 3.64 -11.12
CA GLY A 53 5.20 3.42 -11.24
C GLY A 53 4.59 2.63 -10.09
N GLN A 54 5.19 2.65 -8.90
CA GLN A 54 4.79 1.82 -7.76
C GLN A 54 5.29 2.40 -6.42
N PRO A 55 4.73 1.99 -5.27
CA PRO A 55 5.19 2.46 -3.97
C PRO A 55 6.56 1.87 -3.60
N LEU A 56 7.43 2.68 -3.00
CA LEU A 56 8.68 2.21 -2.36
C LEU A 56 8.41 1.66 -0.97
N TRP A 57 7.42 2.23 -0.29
CA TRP A 57 6.98 1.81 1.02
C TRP A 57 5.49 2.08 1.16
N ALA A 58 4.82 1.27 1.98
CA ALA A 58 3.49 1.51 2.48
C ALA A 58 3.45 1.23 3.98
N ALA A 59 2.65 1.99 4.70
CA ALA A 59 2.55 1.97 6.15
C ALA A 59 1.08 1.96 6.59
N TYR A 60 0.74 1.06 7.51
CA TYR A 60 -0.61 0.93 8.05
C TYR A 60 -0.56 0.33 9.45
N GLN A 61 -1.65 0.50 10.21
CA GLN A 61 -1.82 -0.14 11.51
C GLN A 61 -2.87 -1.25 11.42
N VAL A 62 -2.66 -2.32 12.19
CA VAL A 62 -3.64 -3.38 12.41
C VAL A 62 -3.91 -3.49 13.91
N ALA A 63 -5.13 -3.14 14.32
CA ALA A 63 -5.60 -3.36 15.68
C ALA A 63 -6.15 -4.78 15.86
N ALA A 64 -6.25 -5.24 17.11
CA ALA A 64 -7.01 -6.41 17.50
C ALA A 64 -8.51 -6.15 17.28
N ALA A 65 -8.95 -6.17 16.03
CA ALA A 65 -10.32 -5.94 15.67
C ALA A 65 -11.17 -7.18 15.95
N VAL A 66 -12.25 -6.99 16.71
CA VAL A 66 -13.47 -7.81 16.56
C VAL A 66 -14.16 -7.23 15.32
N ARG A 67 -14.64 -8.04 14.36
CA ARG A 67 -15.11 -7.52 13.06
C ARG A 67 -16.26 -6.51 13.24
N ASP A 68 -15.93 -5.22 13.20
CA ASP A 68 -16.93 -4.14 13.20
C ASP A 68 -17.39 -3.80 11.77
N VAL A 69 -16.61 -4.17 10.76
CA VAL A 69 -16.88 -3.96 9.33
C VAL A 69 -16.38 -5.15 8.50
N ASP A 70 -17.18 -5.56 7.51
CA ASP A 70 -16.87 -6.67 6.58
C ASP A 70 -17.59 -6.46 5.24
N PHE A 71 -17.16 -5.44 4.49
CA PHE A 71 -17.76 -5.13 3.20
C PHE A 71 -17.29 -6.10 2.11
N GLU A 72 -18.16 -6.32 1.11
CA GLU A 72 -17.84 -7.14 -0.06
C GLU A 72 -16.59 -6.63 -0.78
N ARG A 73 -15.65 -7.53 -1.11
CA ARG A 73 -14.40 -7.14 -1.75
C ARG A 73 -14.66 -6.48 -3.13
N PRO A 74 -14.09 -5.30 -3.43
CA PRO A 74 -14.13 -4.72 -4.77
C PRO A 74 -13.60 -5.69 -5.85
N GLU A 75 -14.27 -5.70 -7.01
CA GLU A 75 -13.92 -6.58 -8.13
C GLU A 75 -12.79 -6.02 -9.01
N PHE A 76 -12.72 -4.69 -9.11
CA PHE A 76 -11.84 -4.01 -10.06
C PHE A 76 -10.78 -3.17 -9.35
N PHE A 77 -9.65 -3.02 -10.04
CA PHE A 77 -8.60 -2.07 -9.70
C PHE A 77 -8.82 -0.80 -10.49
N TYR A 78 -8.39 0.33 -9.93
CA TYR A 78 -8.58 1.65 -10.52
C TYR A 78 -7.26 2.41 -10.54
N ASP A 79 -7.04 3.21 -11.59
CA ASP A 79 -5.97 4.19 -11.52
C ASP A 79 -6.19 5.15 -10.34
N ASP A 80 -5.10 5.68 -9.80
CA ASP A 80 -5.19 6.71 -8.78
C ASP A 80 -5.39 8.08 -9.45
N PRO A 81 -6.60 8.67 -9.39
CA PRO A 81 -6.89 9.92 -10.08
C PRO A 81 -6.13 11.11 -9.47
N ARG A 82 -5.56 10.94 -8.28
CA ARG A 82 -4.75 11.96 -7.60
C ARG A 82 -3.38 12.14 -8.24
N LEU A 83 -2.89 11.12 -8.96
CA LEU A 83 -1.63 11.18 -9.68
C LEU A 83 -1.81 11.86 -11.05
N PRO A 84 -0.80 12.62 -11.53
CA PRO A 84 -0.70 13.01 -12.93
C PRO A 84 -0.86 11.83 -13.87
N GLU A 85 -1.50 12.04 -15.03
CA GLU A 85 -1.77 10.98 -16.00
C GLU A 85 -0.50 10.25 -16.45
N ALA A 86 0.60 10.98 -16.65
CA ALA A 86 1.89 10.42 -17.02
C ALA A 86 2.50 9.47 -15.97
N TRP A 87 2.01 9.46 -14.73
CA TRP A 87 2.49 8.58 -13.65
C TRP A 87 1.58 7.38 -13.41
N ARG A 88 0.42 7.31 -14.09
CA ARG A 88 -0.54 6.22 -13.95
C ARG A 88 -0.10 5.05 -14.83
N ILE A 89 0.03 3.87 -14.22
CA ILE A 89 0.45 2.65 -14.92
C ILE A 89 -0.71 1.91 -15.60
N GLY A 90 -1.95 2.34 -15.39
CA GLY A 90 -3.14 1.67 -15.88
C GLY A 90 -3.52 0.44 -15.05
N THR A 91 -4.72 -0.07 -15.30
CA THR A 91 -5.29 -1.21 -14.55
C THR A 91 -5.05 -2.56 -15.21
N GLN A 92 -4.43 -2.57 -16.38
CA GLN A 92 -4.10 -3.78 -17.11
C GLN A 92 -3.16 -4.66 -16.26
N GLY A 93 -3.36 -5.98 -16.34
CA GLY A 93 -2.53 -6.93 -15.60
C GLY A 93 -1.06 -6.86 -16.03
N TYR A 94 -0.16 -7.34 -15.17
CA TYR A 94 1.26 -7.39 -15.51
C TYR A 94 1.55 -8.48 -16.55
N ALA A 95 2.45 -8.16 -17.49
CA ALA A 95 2.84 -9.10 -18.54
C ALA A 95 3.56 -10.34 -17.97
N ARG A 96 3.50 -11.45 -18.72
CA ARG A 96 4.38 -12.59 -18.46
C ARG A 96 5.81 -12.24 -18.84
N VAL A 97 6.74 -12.40 -17.92
CA VAL A 97 8.16 -12.14 -18.15
C VAL A 97 8.93 -13.43 -17.92
N ALA A 98 9.70 -13.87 -18.93
CA ALA A 98 10.50 -15.10 -18.86
C ALA A 98 9.72 -16.32 -18.35
N GLY A 99 8.51 -16.53 -18.88
CA GLY A 99 7.62 -17.64 -18.51
C GLY A 99 6.92 -17.50 -17.15
N GLN A 100 7.20 -16.45 -16.39
CA GLN A 100 6.62 -16.21 -15.07
C GLN A 100 5.39 -15.31 -15.15
N THR A 101 4.43 -15.55 -14.27
CA THR A 101 3.20 -14.75 -14.17
C THR A 101 3.30 -13.84 -12.95
N TYR A 102 2.85 -12.59 -13.14
CA TYR A 102 2.85 -11.57 -12.11
C TYR A 102 1.41 -11.12 -11.84
N ASP A 103 1.08 -11.00 -10.56
CA ASP A 103 -0.20 -10.51 -10.08
C ASP A 103 -0.08 -9.04 -9.67
N ARG A 104 -1.24 -8.37 -9.61
CA ARG A 104 -1.43 -7.09 -8.91
C ARG A 104 -1.36 -7.31 -7.40
N GLY A 105 -0.14 -7.29 -6.87
CA GLY A 105 0.15 -7.48 -5.45
C GLY A 105 -0.13 -6.21 -4.66
N HIS A 106 -0.94 -6.31 -3.59
CA HIS A 106 -1.18 -5.16 -2.73
C HIS A 106 -0.01 -5.00 -1.76
N MET A 107 0.46 -3.77 -1.54
CA MET A 107 1.34 -3.50 -0.41
C MET A 107 0.56 -3.37 0.89
N VAL A 108 -0.59 -2.69 0.84
CA VAL A 108 -1.55 -2.63 1.93
C VAL A 108 -2.73 -3.56 1.65
N PRO A 109 -2.94 -4.62 2.45
CA PRO A 109 -3.96 -5.63 2.18
C PRO A 109 -5.37 -5.10 2.43
N ASN A 110 -6.25 -5.27 1.43
CA ASN A 110 -7.70 -5.09 1.58
C ASN A 110 -8.25 -5.79 2.84
N PHE A 111 -7.79 -7.02 3.15
CA PHE A 111 -8.32 -7.78 4.28
C PHE A 111 -8.11 -7.05 5.62
N ALA A 112 -6.92 -6.47 5.85
CA ALA A 112 -6.66 -5.73 7.08
C ALA A 112 -7.42 -4.40 7.12
N ILE A 113 -7.53 -3.71 5.99
CA ILE A 113 -8.18 -2.40 5.94
C ILE A 113 -9.71 -2.51 6.07
N ASN A 114 -10.31 -3.50 5.38
CA ASN A 114 -11.75 -3.74 5.39
C ASN A 114 -12.30 -4.01 6.79
N THR A 115 -11.50 -4.63 7.68
CA THR A 115 -11.95 -5.02 9.01
C THR A 115 -11.93 -3.90 10.05
N GLN A 116 -11.40 -2.71 9.73
CA GLN A 116 -11.24 -1.66 10.75
C GLN A 116 -11.32 -0.19 10.26
N PHE A 117 -11.18 0.12 8.96
CA PHE A 117 -11.14 1.51 8.46
C PHE A 117 -12.32 1.89 7.54
N GLY A 118 -13.26 0.97 7.31
CA GLY A 118 -14.49 1.25 6.56
C GLY A 118 -14.36 1.16 5.04
N ARG A 119 -15.48 1.43 4.35
CA ARG A 119 -15.65 1.19 2.91
C ARG A 119 -14.77 2.08 2.03
N VAL A 120 -14.58 3.35 2.40
CA VAL A 120 -13.73 4.28 1.64
C VAL A 120 -12.28 3.79 1.64
N ALA A 121 -11.75 3.48 2.82
CA ALA A 121 -10.39 2.95 2.96
C ALA A 121 -10.21 1.63 2.20
N GLN A 122 -11.23 0.77 2.21
CA GLN A 122 -11.22 -0.47 1.44
C GLN A 122 -11.05 -0.20 -0.07
N PHE A 123 -11.82 0.72 -0.65
CA PHE A 123 -11.69 1.08 -2.06
C PHE A 123 -10.31 1.65 -2.38
N GLU A 124 -9.75 2.46 -1.48
CA GLU A 124 -8.40 3.00 -1.65
C GLU A 124 -7.35 1.89 -1.81
N THR A 125 -7.51 0.73 -1.15
CA THR A 125 -6.57 -0.40 -1.32
C THR A 125 -6.49 -0.97 -2.74
N PHE A 126 -7.48 -0.70 -3.60
CA PHE A 126 -7.53 -1.13 -5.00
C PHE A 126 -7.00 -0.09 -5.99
N LEU A 127 -6.55 1.07 -5.50
CA LEU A 127 -5.87 2.04 -6.33
C LEU A 127 -4.51 1.51 -6.76
N MET A 128 -4.16 1.69 -8.04
CA MET A 128 -2.90 1.19 -8.62
C MET A 128 -1.65 1.77 -7.94
N SER A 129 -1.78 2.89 -7.22
CA SER A 129 -0.71 3.46 -6.39
C SER A 129 -0.30 2.56 -5.22
N ASN A 130 -1.14 1.62 -4.79
CA ASN A 130 -0.87 0.60 -3.76
C ASN A 130 -0.35 -0.73 -4.35
N ILE A 131 -0.19 -0.83 -5.66
CA ILE A 131 0.06 -2.10 -6.34
C ILE A 131 1.51 -2.22 -6.81
N VAL A 132 2.07 -3.41 -6.61
CA VAL A 132 3.38 -3.82 -7.12
C VAL A 132 3.25 -5.11 -7.94
N PRO A 133 4.08 -5.33 -8.99
CA PRO A 133 4.17 -6.62 -9.64
C PRO A 133 4.76 -7.65 -8.67
N GLN A 134 3.98 -8.68 -8.33
CA GLN A 134 4.44 -9.79 -7.51
C GLN A 134 4.30 -11.10 -8.27
N ARG A 135 5.32 -11.96 -8.23
CA ARG A 135 5.19 -13.32 -8.78
C ARG A 135 3.99 -14.03 -8.15
N SER A 136 3.14 -14.68 -8.95
CA SER A 136 1.88 -15.24 -8.44
C SER A 136 2.05 -16.20 -7.25
N PRO A 137 3.05 -17.11 -7.19
CA PRO A 137 3.27 -17.94 -6.00
C PRO A 137 3.66 -17.16 -4.74
N MET A 138 4.39 -16.04 -4.90
CA MET A 138 4.76 -15.16 -3.79
C MET A 138 3.52 -14.42 -3.26
N ASN A 139 2.75 -13.79 -4.15
CA ASN A 139 1.55 -13.04 -3.82
C ASN A 139 0.48 -13.94 -3.17
N ARG A 140 0.11 -15.04 -3.83
CA ARG A 140 -1.00 -15.92 -3.41
C ARG A 140 -0.64 -16.85 -2.25
N GLY A 141 0.65 -17.05 -2.00
CA GLY A 141 1.19 -17.94 -0.98
C GLY A 141 1.79 -17.15 0.19
N ILE A 142 3.10 -16.92 0.14
CA ILE A 142 3.90 -16.38 1.25
C ILE A 142 3.35 -15.03 1.71
N TRP A 143 3.12 -14.10 0.78
CA TRP A 143 2.64 -12.76 1.09
C TRP A 143 1.25 -12.79 1.73
N LYS A 144 0.28 -13.46 1.09
CA LYS A 144 -1.07 -13.66 1.63
C LYS A 144 -1.06 -14.29 3.04
N ASN A 145 -0.20 -15.28 3.27
CA ASN A 145 -0.10 -15.93 4.58
C ASN A 145 0.45 -14.98 5.65
N LEU A 146 1.43 -14.15 5.31
CA LEU A 146 1.95 -13.12 6.21
C LEU A 146 0.86 -12.09 6.55
N GLU A 147 0.17 -11.55 5.55
CA GLU A 147 -0.92 -10.58 5.73
C GLU A 147 -2.02 -11.15 6.64
N HIS A 148 -2.45 -12.38 6.39
CA HIS A 148 -3.43 -13.07 7.23
C HIS A 148 -2.91 -13.31 8.65
N GLY A 149 -1.63 -13.68 8.81
CA GLY A 149 -1.01 -13.89 10.12
C GLY A 149 -0.95 -12.61 10.95
N ILE A 150 -0.69 -11.46 10.32
CA ILE A 150 -0.72 -10.15 10.99
C ILE A 150 -2.10 -9.89 11.59
N VAL A 151 -3.16 -10.05 10.80
CA VAL A 151 -4.54 -9.78 11.24
C VAL A 151 -5.05 -10.83 12.23
N LYS A 152 -4.82 -12.13 11.96
CA LYS A 152 -5.44 -13.23 12.72
C LYS A 152 -4.64 -13.68 13.93
N SER A 153 -3.34 -13.40 13.97
CA SER A 153 -2.46 -13.89 15.04
C SER A 153 -1.76 -12.74 15.76
N TYR A 154 -0.98 -11.92 15.06
CA TYR A 154 -0.17 -10.90 15.72
C TYR A 154 -1.01 -9.78 16.36
N ALA A 155 -2.00 -9.25 15.64
CA ALA A 155 -2.84 -8.18 16.17
C ALA A 155 -3.61 -8.61 17.45
N PRO A 156 -4.30 -9.77 17.50
CA PRO A 156 -4.90 -10.27 18.75
C PRO A 156 -3.93 -10.40 19.92
N MET A 157 -2.68 -10.81 19.67
CA MET A 157 -1.66 -10.95 20.72
C MET A 157 -1.05 -9.62 21.18
N ARG A 158 -0.95 -8.63 20.29
CA ARG A 158 -0.22 -7.38 20.52
C ARG A 158 -1.10 -6.14 20.68
N LYS A 159 -2.42 -6.29 20.52
CA LYS A 159 -3.44 -5.22 20.47
C LYS A 159 -3.31 -4.28 19.26
N HIS A 160 -2.10 -3.83 18.94
CA HIS A 160 -1.80 -3.03 17.76
C HIS A 160 -0.50 -3.50 17.12
N VAL A 161 -0.47 -3.58 15.80
CA VAL A 161 0.71 -3.89 14.99
C VAL A 161 0.84 -2.82 13.92
N TRP A 162 1.97 -2.12 13.90
CA TRP A 162 2.32 -1.22 12.80
C TRP A 162 3.10 -2.02 11.77
N VAL A 163 2.67 -1.92 10.52
CA VAL A 163 3.28 -2.60 9.39
C VAL A 163 3.86 -1.56 8.46
N MET A 164 5.13 -1.75 8.10
CA MET A 164 5.78 -1.03 7.02
C MET A 164 6.37 -2.06 6.07
N CYS A 165 6.06 -1.94 4.79
CA CYS A 165 6.48 -2.88 3.77
C CYS A 165 6.78 -2.17 2.45
N GLY A 166 7.57 -2.79 1.60
CA GLY A 166 7.94 -2.24 0.30
C GLY A 166 8.69 -3.25 -0.56
N PRO A 167 8.77 -3.03 -1.88
CA PRO A 167 9.64 -3.81 -2.74
C PRO A 167 11.12 -3.54 -2.43
N VAL A 168 11.96 -4.56 -2.58
CA VAL A 168 13.43 -4.44 -2.54
C VAL A 168 13.95 -4.64 -3.95
N PHE A 169 14.74 -3.68 -4.43
CA PHE A 169 15.37 -3.73 -5.75
C PHE A 169 16.81 -4.21 -5.61
N GLY A 170 17.13 -5.35 -6.23
CA GLY A 170 18.50 -5.84 -6.32
C GLY A 170 19.35 -5.00 -7.29
N ALA A 171 20.67 -5.09 -7.12
CA ALA A 171 21.67 -4.58 -8.07
C ALA A 171 21.89 -5.57 -9.22
#